data_AF-A0AAN0JPD2-F1
#
_entry.id   AF-A0AAN0JPD2-F1
#
_cell.length_a   1.000
_cell.length_b   1.000
_cell.length_c   1.000
_cell.angle_alpha   90.00
_cell.angle_beta   90.00
_cell.angle_gamma   90.00
#
_symmetry.space_group_name_H-M   'P 1'
#
loop_
_entity.id
_entity.type
_entity.pdbx_description
1 polymer ?
#
loop_
_entity_poly.entity_id
_entity_poly.type
_entity_poly.pdbx_seq_one_letter_code
_entity_poly.pdbx_strand_id
1 'polypeptide(L)'
;MKAIISNDCVIAIGTVLAKCQNFSKQMKDECSFVSLRDVDRALVLFIYFLEIFTDVFQINGHDNLDKITQSLLLALSVAYLARMASRDDFMTEVLNCISLPLHPVSLTEYKSIIKKYQEELLDCMEIENNIAKNAALRENIFMMFVCIELRIPLFLVGKPGSSKSLAKAIIENSLKGKNSKKETMKLFKQIHLHSHQCSGLSTPASITEVFMSARNFQEKRDTTAFVSVVVLDEVGLAEASPYLPLKALHPLLEDGTDGSGSDDQRIAREKRVAFIGISNWALDPAKMNRGIMVTRTEPSIQDLKESAIGICSDKGSNDPVLKRLNTYFTELASAYKSICDLQKREFFGLRDFYSLIKMLYWMSEETGSILTRPQLEHAVRRNFSGFDEFDTVAKFQLQELKNNELKIVQNFPCQFKQFKNKDVVVLQCFLTGQFVSINENDQVVFTTNH
;
A
#
# COMPACT_ATOMS: atom_id res chain seq x y z
N MET A 1 12.80 9.95 28.26
CA MET A 1 12.61 11.31 28.82
C MET A 1 11.26 11.78 28.29
N LYS A 2 10.26 12.08 29.14
CA LYS A 2 8.94 12.50 28.63
C LYS A 2 9.08 13.85 27.92
N ALA A 3 8.50 14.00 26.74
CA ALA A 3 8.57 15.26 26.01
C ALA A 3 7.83 16.36 26.79
N ILE A 4 8.51 17.46 27.11
CA ILE A 4 7.88 18.62 27.75
C ILE A 4 7.25 19.47 26.65
N ILE A 5 5.93 19.50 26.60
CA ILE A 5 5.15 20.29 25.63
C ILE A 5 4.67 21.57 26.33
N SER A 6 4.83 22.73 25.70
CA SER A 6 4.34 23.99 26.25
C SER A 6 2.80 24.01 26.31
N ASN A 7 2.24 24.76 27.24
CA ASN A 7 0.79 24.91 27.35
C ASN A 7 0.17 25.45 26.05
N ASP A 8 0.86 26.37 25.38
CA ASP A 8 0.41 26.92 24.10
C ASP A 8 0.35 25.86 22.99
N CYS A 9 1.32 24.95 22.94
CA CYS A 9 1.28 23.82 22.00
C CYS A 9 0.12 22.87 22.31
N VAL A 10 -0.20 22.63 23.59
CA VAL A 10 -1.35 21.80 23.98
C VAL A 10 -2.66 22.44 23.51
N ILE A 11 -2.83 23.75 23.67
CA ILE A 11 -4.00 24.50 23.19
C ILE A 11 -4.10 24.42 21.66
N ALA A 12 -2.98 24.58 20.95
CA ALA A 12 -2.94 24.48 19.49
C ALA A 12 -3.32 23.08 18.99
N ILE A 13 -2.77 22.02 19.59
CA ILE A 13 -3.14 20.62 19.28
C ILE A 13 -4.63 20.40 19.53
N GLY A 14 -5.16 20.89 20.66
CA GLY A 14 -6.58 20.79 20.99
C GLY A 14 -7.47 21.48 19.95
N THR A 15 -7.04 22.64 19.45
CA THR A 15 -7.73 23.39 18.39
C THR A 15 -7.77 22.61 17.08
N VAL A 16 -6.64 22.00 16.69
CA VAL A 16 -6.55 21.16 15.48
C VAL A 16 -7.44 19.93 15.61
N LEU A 17 -7.42 19.22 16.75
CA LEU A 17 -8.28 18.06 16.99
C LEU A 17 -9.77 18.43 17.00
N ALA A 18 -10.13 19.58 17.58
CA ALA A 18 -11.49 20.09 17.54
C ALA A 18 -11.95 20.39 16.09
N LYS A 19 -11.06 20.92 15.25
CA LYS A 19 -11.33 21.13 13.83
C LYS A 19 -11.55 19.81 13.09
N CYS A 20 -10.72 18.81 13.31
CA CYS A 20 -10.88 17.47 12.73
C CYS A 20 -12.26 16.87 13.07
N GLN A 21 -12.69 17.00 14.33
CA GLN A 21 -14.01 16.54 14.77
C GLN A 21 -15.14 17.34 14.12
N ASN A 22 -15.02 18.66 14.01
CA ASN A 22 -16.03 19.49 13.37
C ASN A 22 -16.18 19.20 11.88
N PHE A 23 -15.08 18.97 11.17
CA PHE A 23 -15.13 18.58 9.76
C PHE A 23 -15.80 17.21 9.60
N SER A 24 -15.39 16.23 10.41
CA SER A 24 -15.96 14.88 10.37
C SER A 24 -17.48 14.92 10.59
N LYS A 25 -18.00 15.74 11.52
CA LYS A 25 -19.45 15.96 11.73
C LYS A 25 -20.20 16.52 10.52
N GLN A 26 -19.52 17.26 9.64
CA GLN A 26 -20.13 17.88 8.46
C GLN A 26 -20.25 16.91 7.28
N MET A 27 -19.56 15.77 7.34
CA MET A 27 -19.68 14.72 6.34
C MET A 27 -21.10 14.12 6.35
N LYS A 28 -21.58 13.68 5.19
CA LYS A 28 -22.91 13.08 5.04
C LYS A 28 -22.91 11.55 5.14
N ASP A 29 -21.74 10.96 5.39
CA ASP A 29 -21.52 9.53 5.48
C ASP A 29 -21.31 9.10 6.95
N GLU A 30 -20.91 7.84 7.14
CA GLU A 30 -20.68 7.24 8.45
C GLU A 30 -19.51 7.91 9.23
N CYS A 31 -18.70 8.76 8.58
CA CYS A 31 -17.68 9.55 9.24
C CYS A 31 -18.27 10.69 10.10
N SER A 32 -19.57 10.98 9.96
CA SER A 32 -20.30 11.93 10.81
C SER A 32 -20.44 11.49 12.26
N PHE A 33 -20.37 10.17 12.53
CA PHE A 33 -20.42 9.60 13.88
C PHE A 33 -19.07 9.74 14.59
N VAL A 34 -18.75 10.98 14.97
CA VAL A 34 -17.52 11.27 15.73
C VAL A 34 -17.66 10.92 17.20
N SER A 35 -16.59 10.37 17.77
CA SER A 35 -16.49 10.05 19.20
C SER A 35 -15.26 10.69 19.81
N LEU A 36 -15.27 10.96 21.13
CA LEU A 36 -14.06 11.30 21.88
C LEU A 36 -13.03 10.16 21.87
N ARG A 37 -13.43 8.94 21.49
CA ARG A 37 -12.51 7.83 21.22
C ARG A 37 -11.55 8.14 20.07
N ASP A 38 -11.96 8.94 19.08
CA ASP A 38 -11.10 9.34 17.96
C ASP A 38 -10.02 10.31 18.45
N VAL A 39 -10.40 11.22 19.35
CA VAL A 39 -9.48 12.15 20.02
C VAL A 39 -8.49 11.39 20.91
N ASP A 40 -8.96 10.45 21.74
CA ASP A 40 -8.10 9.60 22.57
C ASP A 40 -7.06 8.86 21.71
N ARG A 41 -7.51 8.21 20.63
CA ARG A 41 -6.61 7.52 19.70
C ARG A 41 -5.59 8.45 19.07
N ALA A 42 -6.01 9.63 18.61
CA ALA A 42 -5.11 10.61 18.03
C ALA A 42 -4.05 11.08 19.03
N LEU A 43 -4.40 11.28 20.30
CA LEU A 43 -3.45 11.66 21.35
C LEU A 43 -2.46 10.53 21.67
N VAL A 44 -2.94 9.28 21.73
CA VAL A 44 -2.09 8.09 21.94
C VAL A 44 -1.09 7.93 20.79
N LEU A 45 -1.55 8.11 19.55
CA LEU A 45 -0.71 8.11 18.36
C LEU A 45 0.30 9.25 18.41
N PHE A 46 -0.13 10.46 18.73
CA PHE A 46 0.73 11.64 18.82
C PHE A 46 1.87 11.44 19.82
N ILE A 47 1.57 10.95 21.02
CA ILE A 47 2.60 10.66 22.04
C ILE A 47 3.58 9.61 21.52
N TYR A 48 3.08 8.52 20.92
CA TYR A 48 3.94 7.50 20.33
C TYR A 48 4.85 8.04 19.23
N PHE A 49 4.30 8.88 18.34
CA PHE A 49 5.09 9.50 17.29
C PHE A 49 6.16 10.43 17.86
N LEU A 50 5.80 11.22 18.88
CA LEU A 50 6.68 12.19 19.51
C LEU A 50 7.79 11.55 20.34
N GLU A 51 7.51 10.48 21.07
CA GLU A 51 8.47 9.91 22.03
C GLU A 51 9.28 8.72 21.48
N ILE A 52 8.79 8.05 20.42
CA ILE A 52 9.39 6.81 19.93
C ILE A 52 9.63 6.89 18.43
N PHE A 53 8.57 7.02 17.63
CA PHE A 53 8.67 6.78 16.20
C PHE A 53 9.59 7.77 15.48
N THR A 54 9.44 9.07 15.76
CA THR A 54 10.23 10.12 15.09
C THR A 54 11.69 10.19 15.57
N ASP A 55 12.01 9.58 16.71
CA ASP A 55 13.41 9.42 17.16
C ASP A 55 14.09 8.25 16.44
N VAL A 56 13.33 7.19 16.15
CA VAL A 56 13.83 5.98 15.47
C VAL A 56 13.90 6.18 13.95
N PHE A 57 12.90 6.83 13.37
CA PHE A 57 12.84 7.12 11.94
C PHE A 57 13.07 8.61 11.73
N GLN A 58 14.14 8.96 11.02
CA GLN A 58 14.49 10.35 10.72
C GLN A 58 14.33 10.58 9.23
N ILE A 59 13.72 11.72 8.87
CA ILE A 59 13.49 12.08 7.47
C ILE A 59 14.41 13.22 7.06
N ASN A 60 15.08 13.09 5.92
CA ASN A 60 15.96 14.13 5.41
C ASN A 60 15.19 15.26 4.71
N GLY A 61 15.68 16.50 4.80
CA GLY A 61 15.19 17.64 4.04
C GLY A 61 13.88 18.25 4.55
N HIS A 62 13.56 18.01 5.83
CA HIS A 62 12.47 18.64 6.57
C HIS A 62 12.93 19.10 7.96
N ASP A 63 14.24 19.41 8.10
CA ASP A 63 14.91 19.69 9.38
C ASP A 63 14.38 20.95 10.08
N ASN A 64 13.74 21.84 9.32
CA ASN A 64 13.12 23.06 9.83
C ASN A 64 11.76 22.82 10.49
N LEU A 65 11.14 21.66 10.26
CA LEU A 65 9.83 21.35 10.81
C LEU A 65 9.97 20.81 12.22
N ASP A 66 9.25 21.38 13.18
CA ASP A 66 9.37 20.95 14.56
C ASP A 66 8.78 19.54 14.77
N LYS A 67 9.38 18.79 15.70
CA LYS A 67 9.02 17.41 16.01
C LYS A 67 7.57 17.25 16.48
N ILE A 68 7.00 18.27 17.15
CA ILE A 68 5.62 18.26 17.65
C ILE A 68 4.67 18.28 16.45
N THR A 69 4.88 19.19 15.50
CA THR A 69 4.09 19.27 14.26
C THR A 69 4.22 17.99 13.44
N GLN A 70 5.42 17.45 13.25
CA GLN A 70 5.62 16.17 12.54
C GLN A 70 4.81 15.03 13.17
N SER A 71 4.89 14.90 14.49
CA SER A 71 4.17 13.88 15.25
C SER A 71 2.66 14.04 15.18
N LEU A 72 2.18 15.29 15.19
CA LEU A 72 0.76 15.61 15.03
C LEU A 72 0.26 15.22 13.64
N LEU A 73 0.99 15.57 12.57
CA LEU A 73 0.62 15.21 11.21
C LEU A 73 0.54 13.70 11.00
N LEU A 74 1.49 12.93 11.55
CA LEU A 74 1.45 11.47 11.53
C LEU A 74 0.22 10.93 12.28
N ALA A 75 -0.06 11.45 13.47
CA ALA A 75 -1.22 11.05 14.27
C ALA A 75 -2.54 11.31 13.56
N LEU A 76 -2.70 12.48 12.94
CA LEU A 76 -3.89 12.86 12.18
C LEU A 76 -4.10 11.97 10.94
N SER A 77 -3.00 11.62 10.27
CA SER A 77 -3.01 10.72 9.11
C SER A 77 -3.54 9.33 9.47
N VAL A 78 -3.12 8.81 10.62
CA VAL A 78 -3.55 7.47 11.09
C VAL A 78 -4.96 7.52 11.67
N ALA A 79 -5.27 8.49 12.52
CA ALA A 79 -6.53 8.53 13.28
C ALA A 79 -7.74 8.99 12.46
N TYR A 80 -7.56 9.98 11.58
CA TYR A 80 -8.66 10.61 10.85
C TYR A 80 -8.63 10.29 9.36
N LEU A 81 -7.49 10.50 8.70
CA LEU A 81 -7.41 10.44 7.23
C LEU A 81 -7.71 9.06 6.66
N ALA A 82 -7.32 8.00 7.38
CA ALA A 82 -7.55 6.61 7.00
C ALA A 82 -9.02 6.32 6.60
N ARG A 83 -9.98 6.98 7.26
CA ARG A 83 -11.43 6.81 7.04
C ARG A 83 -12.01 7.71 5.96
N MET A 84 -11.29 8.75 5.54
CA MET A 84 -11.83 9.80 4.67
C MET A 84 -11.80 9.37 3.20
N ALA A 85 -12.94 9.55 2.50
CA ALA A 85 -13.00 9.43 1.04
C ALA A 85 -12.26 10.59 0.35
N SER A 86 -12.54 11.84 0.76
CA SER A 86 -11.87 13.05 0.28
C SER A 86 -10.69 13.43 1.17
N ARG A 87 -9.59 12.69 1.04
CA ARG A 87 -8.39 12.87 1.88
C ARG A 87 -7.75 14.25 1.76
N ASP A 88 -7.64 14.78 0.53
CA ASP A 88 -6.99 16.06 0.27
C ASP A 88 -7.81 17.24 0.80
N ASP A 89 -9.13 17.22 0.65
CA ASP A 89 -10.03 18.27 1.15
C ASP A 89 -9.97 18.34 2.68
N PHE A 90 -10.05 17.18 3.34
CA PHE A 90 -9.91 17.07 4.79
C PHE A 90 -8.58 17.65 5.27
N MET A 91 -7.47 17.21 4.67
CA MET A 91 -6.15 17.66 5.11
C MET A 91 -5.95 19.14 4.84
N THR A 92 -6.46 19.68 3.73
CA THR A 92 -6.36 21.11 3.44
C THR A 92 -7.03 21.94 4.53
N GLU A 93 -8.24 21.58 4.95
CA GLU A 93 -8.96 22.30 6.00
C GLU A 93 -8.28 22.21 7.36
N VAL A 94 -7.69 21.06 7.68
CA VAL A 94 -6.95 20.83 8.93
C VAL A 94 -5.64 21.62 8.93
N LEU A 95 -4.88 21.59 7.84
CA LEU A 95 -3.60 22.30 7.69
C LEU A 95 -3.78 23.82 7.78
N ASN A 96 -4.90 24.36 7.24
CA ASN A 96 -5.25 25.77 7.35
C ASN A 96 -5.44 26.25 8.80
N CYS A 97 -5.67 25.33 9.74
CA CYS A 97 -5.82 25.62 11.16
C CYS A 97 -4.51 25.47 11.96
N ILE A 98 -3.43 25.01 11.32
CA ILE A 98 -2.12 24.88 11.96
C ILE A 98 -1.41 26.24 11.89
N SER A 99 -1.24 26.85 13.04
CA SER A 99 -0.54 28.12 13.23
C SER A 99 0.36 28.06 14.45
N LEU A 100 1.18 29.10 14.65
CA LEU A 100 2.07 29.21 15.80
C LEU A 100 1.31 28.93 17.11
N PRO A 101 1.88 28.15 18.03
CA PRO A 101 3.27 27.68 18.09
C PRO A 101 3.59 26.43 17.25
N LEU A 102 2.61 25.83 16.56
CA LEU A 102 2.88 24.76 15.59
C LEU A 102 3.38 25.36 14.27
N HIS A 103 4.15 24.57 13.52
CA HIS A 103 4.69 25.02 12.25
C HIS A 103 3.64 24.86 11.13
N PRO A 104 3.28 25.93 10.39
CA PRO A 104 2.36 25.82 9.27
C PRO A 104 2.94 24.94 8.16
N VAL A 105 2.12 24.06 7.59
CA VAL A 105 2.56 23.08 6.58
C VAL A 105 1.61 23.08 5.40
N SER A 106 2.14 23.09 4.17
CA SER A 106 1.33 22.99 2.96
C SER A 106 0.87 21.55 2.67
N LEU A 107 -0.18 21.35 1.88
CA LEU A 107 -0.65 20.00 1.51
C LEU A 107 0.44 19.16 0.82
N THR A 108 1.23 19.79 -0.07
CA THR A 108 2.32 19.12 -0.78
C THR A 108 3.44 18.68 0.17
N GLU A 109 3.79 19.55 1.11
CA GLU A 109 4.79 19.27 2.13
C GLU A 109 4.33 18.17 3.08
N TYR A 110 3.08 18.23 3.56
CA TYR A 110 2.44 17.17 4.34
C TYR A 110 2.54 15.81 3.63
N LYS A 111 2.13 15.73 2.35
CA LYS A 111 2.20 14.48 1.57
C LYS A 111 3.64 13.97 1.47
N SER A 112 4.60 14.87 1.29
CA SER A 112 6.04 14.54 1.25
C SER A 112 6.53 13.97 2.59
N ILE A 113 6.16 14.59 3.71
CA ILE A 113 6.54 14.15 5.07
C ILE A 113 6.00 12.75 5.34
N ILE A 114 4.70 12.52 5.14
CA ILE A 114 4.08 11.22 5.38
C ILE A 114 4.70 10.15 4.48
N LYS A 115 4.91 10.47 3.20
CA LYS A 115 5.56 9.55 2.25
C LYS A 115 6.97 9.17 2.72
N LYS A 116 7.80 10.13 3.12
CA LYS A 116 9.16 9.86 3.60
C LYS A 116 9.17 8.97 4.84
N TYR A 117 8.32 9.25 5.84
CA TYR A 117 8.22 8.38 7.01
C TYR A 117 7.78 6.95 6.68
N GLN A 118 6.84 6.80 5.73
CA GLN A 118 6.43 5.49 5.24
C GLN A 118 7.57 4.78 4.50
N GLU A 119 8.38 5.51 3.73
CA GLU A 119 9.55 4.97 3.01
C GLU A 119 10.66 4.54 3.97
N GLU A 120 11.00 5.35 4.97
CA GLU A 120 11.98 5.01 6.01
C GLU A 120 11.59 3.73 6.78
N LEU A 121 10.30 3.60 7.13
CA LEU A 121 9.78 2.38 7.75
C LEU A 121 9.89 1.19 6.78
N LEU A 122 9.50 1.38 5.52
CA LEU A 122 9.50 0.33 4.50
C LEU A 122 10.92 -0.20 4.21
N ASP A 123 11.92 0.66 4.22
CA ASP A 123 13.32 0.27 3.97
C ASP A 123 13.94 -0.53 5.12
N CYS A 124 13.28 -0.52 6.28
CA CYS A 124 13.59 -1.40 7.39
C CYS A 124 12.91 -2.79 7.29
N MET A 125 12.00 -3.00 6.34
CA MET A 125 11.26 -4.25 6.17
C MET A 125 11.99 -5.25 5.26
N GLU A 126 11.72 -6.54 5.48
CA GLU A 126 12.16 -7.64 4.63
C GLU A 126 11.18 -7.82 3.46
N ILE A 127 11.51 -7.23 2.31
CA ILE A 127 10.69 -7.28 1.10
C ILE A 127 11.44 -8.08 0.03
N GLU A 128 10.76 -9.04 -0.58
CA GLU A 128 11.28 -9.83 -1.68
C GLU A 128 11.41 -9.00 -2.97
N ASN A 129 12.27 -9.49 -3.86
CA ASN A 129 12.39 -8.97 -5.22
C ASN A 129 11.05 -9.08 -5.98
N ASN A 130 10.83 -8.18 -6.94
CA ASN A 130 9.67 -8.05 -7.83
C ASN A 130 8.38 -7.65 -7.11
N ILE A 131 8.51 -7.02 -5.94
CA ILE A 131 7.40 -6.40 -5.21
C ILE A 131 7.47 -4.88 -5.41
N ALA A 132 6.42 -4.33 -6.01
CA ALA A 132 6.28 -2.88 -6.05
C ALA A 132 6.07 -2.31 -4.66
N LYS A 133 6.99 -1.42 -4.25
CA LYS A 133 6.89 -0.53 -3.09
C LYS A 133 5.88 0.61 -3.32
N ASN A 134 4.69 0.30 -3.83
CA ASN A 134 3.67 1.29 -4.20
C ASN A 134 3.00 1.94 -2.98
N ALA A 135 2.25 3.02 -3.20
CA ALA A 135 1.58 3.76 -2.13
C ALA A 135 0.68 2.88 -1.26
N ALA A 136 -0.07 1.94 -1.86
CA ALA A 136 -0.94 1.03 -1.13
C ALA A 136 -0.16 0.11 -0.19
N LEU A 137 0.95 -0.48 -0.65
CA LEU A 137 1.79 -1.34 0.18
C LEU A 137 2.44 -0.54 1.32
N ARG A 138 3.00 0.64 1.00
CA ARG A 138 3.61 1.55 1.98
C ARG A 138 2.64 1.91 3.10
N GLU A 139 1.44 2.36 2.72
CA GLU A 139 0.42 2.77 3.68
C GLU A 139 -0.10 1.57 4.49
N ASN A 140 -0.33 0.40 3.86
CA ASN A 140 -0.74 -0.81 4.60
C ASN A 140 0.29 -1.21 5.66
N ILE A 141 1.58 -1.24 5.31
CA ILE A 141 2.66 -1.59 6.23
C ILE A 141 2.73 -0.57 7.37
N PHE A 142 2.67 0.73 7.06
CA PHE A 142 2.69 1.79 8.04
C PHE A 142 1.52 1.69 9.03
N MET A 143 0.30 1.52 8.51
CA MET A 143 -0.89 1.37 9.34
C MET A 143 -0.82 0.11 10.21
N MET A 144 -0.44 -1.05 9.64
CA MET A 144 -0.28 -2.29 10.40
C MET A 144 0.76 -2.13 11.51
N PHE A 145 1.94 -1.60 11.18
CA PHE A 145 3.03 -1.41 12.13
C PHE A 145 2.60 -0.56 13.34
N VAL A 146 2.07 0.64 13.08
CA VAL A 146 1.66 1.57 14.15
C VAL A 146 0.51 1.00 14.98
N CYS A 147 -0.48 0.39 14.31
CA CYS A 147 -1.64 -0.17 15.01
C CYS A 147 -1.29 -1.41 15.85
N ILE A 148 -0.36 -2.26 15.39
CA ILE A 148 0.14 -3.38 16.19
C ILE A 148 0.91 -2.87 17.41
N GLU A 149 1.83 -1.93 17.23
CA GLU A 149 2.65 -1.39 18.31
C GLU A 149 1.80 -0.80 19.45
N LEU A 150 0.72 -0.12 19.08
CA LEU A 150 -0.22 0.53 20.01
C LEU A 150 -1.44 -0.31 20.37
N ARG A 151 -1.59 -1.50 19.78
CA ARG A 151 -2.77 -2.38 19.93
C ARG A 151 -4.09 -1.65 19.64
N ILE A 152 -4.05 -0.79 18.61
CA ILE A 152 -5.24 -0.14 18.06
C ILE A 152 -5.85 -1.11 17.05
N PRO A 153 -7.13 -1.50 17.16
CA PRO A 153 -7.75 -2.38 16.17
C PRO A 153 -7.72 -1.74 14.78
N LEU A 154 -7.24 -2.48 13.77
CA LEU A 154 -7.13 -2.01 12.40
C LEU A 154 -8.00 -2.87 11.47
N PHE A 155 -8.75 -2.23 10.59
CA PHE A 155 -9.49 -2.86 9.50
C PHE A 155 -8.95 -2.34 8.16
N LEU A 156 -8.48 -3.24 7.31
CA LEU A 156 -8.04 -2.95 5.95
C LEU A 156 -9.06 -3.48 4.96
N VAL A 157 -9.76 -2.57 4.30
CA VAL A 157 -10.80 -2.87 3.31
C VAL A 157 -10.36 -2.39 1.94
N GLY A 158 -10.47 -3.24 0.93
CA GLY A 158 -10.15 -2.84 -0.43
C GLY A 158 -10.17 -4.01 -1.40
N LYS A 159 -10.21 -3.72 -2.70
CA LYS A 159 -10.29 -4.77 -3.73
C LYS A 159 -9.15 -5.80 -3.66
N PRO A 160 -9.34 -7.02 -4.17
CA PRO A 160 -8.26 -7.99 -4.32
C PRO A 160 -7.05 -7.40 -5.06
N GLY A 161 -5.84 -7.71 -4.59
CA GLY A 161 -4.60 -7.17 -5.17
C GLY A 161 -4.17 -5.79 -4.63
N SER A 162 -4.89 -5.19 -3.69
CA SER A 162 -4.50 -3.95 -2.97
C SER A 162 -3.41 -4.14 -1.89
N SER A 163 -2.54 -5.14 -2.06
CA SER A 163 -1.36 -5.40 -1.21
C SER A 163 -1.62 -5.63 0.29
N LYS A 164 -2.85 -6.00 0.70
CA LYS A 164 -3.21 -6.20 2.13
C LYS A 164 -2.55 -7.44 2.74
N SER A 165 -2.78 -8.61 2.15
CA SER A 165 -2.18 -9.88 2.61
C SER A 165 -0.66 -9.91 2.40
N LEU A 166 -0.17 -9.18 1.40
CA LEU A 166 1.27 -9.00 1.20
C LEU A 166 1.90 -8.19 2.34
N ALA A 167 1.28 -7.08 2.73
CA ALA A 167 1.73 -6.29 3.89
C ALA A 167 1.75 -7.12 5.18
N LYS A 168 0.72 -7.96 5.40
CA LYS A 168 0.67 -8.91 6.54
C LYS A 168 1.91 -9.81 6.57
N ALA A 169 2.24 -10.45 5.44
CA ALA A 169 3.40 -11.34 5.34
C ALA A 169 4.72 -10.61 5.57
N ILE A 170 4.88 -9.40 5.02
CA ILE A 170 6.08 -8.58 5.21
C ILE A 170 6.24 -8.20 6.69
N ILE A 171 5.16 -7.77 7.34
CA ILE A 171 5.16 -7.41 8.77
C ILE A 171 5.54 -8.61 9.64
N GLU A 172 4.98 -9.80 9.39
CA GLU A 172 5.34 -11.04 10.08
C GLU A 172 6.80 -11.42 9.91
N ASN A 173 7.33 -11.27 8.69
CA ASN A 173 8.71 -11.60 8.40
C ASN A 173 9.72 -10.59 8.97
N SER A 174 9.31 -9.33 9.15
CA SER A 174 10.20 -8.24 9.54
C SER A 174 10.23 -7.99 11.05
N LEU A 175 9.09 -8.12 11.76
CA LEU A 175 8.99 -7.79 13.19
C LEU A 175 9.26 -9.00 14.10
N LYS A 176 10.54 -9.38 14.18
CA LYS A 176 11.02 -10.52 14.98
C LYS A 176 11.68 -10.09 16.30
N GLY A 177 11.46 -8.83 16.74
CA GLY A 177 12.09 -8.24 17.91
C GLY A 177 13.61 -8.31 17.81
N LYS A 178 14.29 -8.82 18.85
CA LYS A 178 15.77 -8.95 18.85
C LYS A 178 16.33 -9.81 17.70
N ASN A 179 15.51 -10.67 17.10
CA ASN A 179 15.88 -11.53 15.97
C ASN A 179 15.59 -10.89 14.60
N SER A 180 15.11 -9.65 14.55
CA SER A 180 14.94 -8.91 13.29
C SER A 180 16.28 -8.70 12.60
N LYS A 181 16.32 -8.78 11.26
CA LYS A 181 17.57 -8.59 10.50
C LYS A 181 18.12 -7.17 10.58
N LYS A 182 17.23 -6.16 10.54
CA LYS A 182 17.60 -4.74 10.62
C LYS A 182 17.68 -4.29 12.07
N GLU A 183 18.74 -3.57 12.44
CA GLU A 183 18.92 -3.05 13.81
C GLU A 183 17.75 -2.18 14.26
N THR A 184 17.24 -1.31 13.37
CA THR A 184 16.05 -0.48 13.62
C THR A 184 14.83 -1.33 14.04
N MET A 185 14.63 -2.49 13.40
CA MET A 185 13.51 -3.39 13.70
C MET A 185 13.70 -4.19 15.00
N LYS A 186 14.91 -4.20 15.59
CA LYS A 186 15.15 -4.83 16.90
C LYS A 186 14.68 -3.98 18.07
N LEU A 187 14.42 -2.69 17.85
CA LEU A 187 13.89 -1.77 18.85
C LEU A 187 12.38 -1.97 19.09
N PHE A 188 11.69 -2.66 18.18
CA PHE A 188 10.24 -2.87 18.21
C PHE A 188 9.86 -4.27 18.68
N LYS A 189 8.57 -4.49 18.93
CA LYS A 189 8.08 -5.75 19.48
C LYS A 189 8.26 -6.89 18.48
N GLN A 190 8.59 -8.07 19.00
CA GLN A 190 8.36 -9.31 18.26
C GLN A 190 6.86 -9.55 18.15
N ILE A 191 6.39 -9.88 16.95
CA ILE A 191 4.98 -10.22 16.75
C ILE A 191 4.78 -11.73 16.55
N HIS A 192 3.57 -12.21 16.84
CA HIS A 192 3.11 -13.53 16.43
C HIS A 192 1.67 -13.46 15.94
N LEU A 193 1.43 -13.87 14.70
CA LEU A 193 0.11 -13.78 14.07
C LEU A 193 -0.73 -15.04 14.36
N HIS A 194 -1.93 -14.82 14.87
CA HIS A 194 -2.99 -15.82 14.99
C HIS A 194 -4.03 -15.55 13.90
N SER A 195 -3.86 -16.18 12.74
CA SER A 195 -4.71 -15.94 11.58
C SER A 195 -5.93 -16.86 11.56
N HIS A 196 -7.10 -16.30 11.24
CA HIS A 196 -8.34 -17.03 11.02
C HIS A 196 -9.01 -16.53 9.75
N GLN A 197 -9.36 -17.46 8.85
CA GLN A 197 -10.07 -17.14 7.62
C GLN A 197 -11.58 -17.20 7.85
N CYS A 198 -12.22 -16.06 7.73
CA CYS A 198 -13.66 -15.91 7.85
C CYS A 198 -14.39 -16.44 6.61
N SER A 199 -15.64 -16.85 6.81
CA SER A 199 -16.55 -17.32 5.77
C SER A 199 -17.99 -16.94 6.12
N GLY A 200 -18.93 -17.18 5.20
CA GLY A 200 -20.37 -17.00 5.46
C GLY A 200 -20.92 -17.90 6.58
N LEU A 201 -20.16 -18.92 7.00
CA LEU A 201 -20.53 -19.84 8.08
C LEU A 201 -19.74 -19.61 9.37
N SER A 202 -18.93 -18.55 9.45
CA SER A 202 -18.18 -18.21 10.67
C SER A 202 -19.11 -17.99 11.86
N THR A 203 -18.71 -18.49 13.03
CA THR A 203 -19.50 -18.39 14.26
C THR A 203 -18.81 -17.46 15.27
N PRO A 204 -19.55 -16.90 16.25
CA PRO A 204 -18.94 -16.13 17.34
C PRO A 204 -17.85 -16.92 18.10
N ALA A 205 -18.08 -18.23 18.30
CA ALA A 205 -17.16 -19.10 19.02
C ALA A 205 -15.80 -19.20 18.32
N SER A 206 -15.76 -19.30 16.99
CA SER A 206 -14.50 -19.40 16.24
C SER A 206 -13.65 -18.13 16.37
N ILE A 207 -14.27 -16.96 16.45
CA ILE A 207 -13.57 -15.69 16.72
C ILE A 207 -13.02 -15.70 18.14
N THR A 208 -13.84 -16.05 19.14
CA THR A 208 -13.43 -16.09 20.54
C THR A 208 -12.27 -17.05 20.78
N GLU A 209 -12.30 -18.24 20.19
CA GLU A 209 -11.23 -19.24 20.30
C GLU A 209 -9.88 -18.72 19.81
N VAL A 210 -9.87 -17.99 18.69
CA VAL A 210 -8.64 -17.42 18.12
C VAL A 210 -8.07 -16.33 19.04
N PHE A 211 -8.92 -15.49 19.62
CA PHE A 211 -8.51 -14.51 20.62
C PHE A 211 -8.00 -15.16 21.91
N MET A 212 -8.67 -16.21 22.40
CA MET A 212 -8.22 -16.96 23.58
C MET A 212 -6.85 -17.60 23.33
N SER A 213 -6.64 -18.21 22.16
CA SER A 213 -5.34 -18.76 21.75
C SER A 213 -4.25 -17.69 21.74
N ALA A 214 -4.54 -16.52 21.15
CA ALA A 214 -3.60 -15.40 21.10
C ALA A 214 -3.25 -14.85 22.49
N ARG A 215 -4.25 -14.73 23.36
CA ARG A 215 -4.07 -14.29 24.75
C ARG A 215 -3.24 -15.27 25.55
N ASN A 216 -3.59 -16.56 25.53
CA ASN A 216 -2.86 -17.61 26.24
C ASN A 216 -1.40 -17.68 25.78
N PHE A 217 -1.15 -17.43 24.48
CA PHE A 217 0.21 -17.32 23.96
C PHE A 217 0.93 -16.07 24.50
N GLN A 218 0.24 -14.93 24.63
CA GLN A 218 0.85 -13.70 25.12
C GLN A 218 1.12 -13.71 26.63
N GLU A 219 0.28 -14.35 27.45
CA GLU A 219 0.32 -14.29 28.92
C GLU A 219 1.67 -14.68 29.54
N LYS A 220 2.44 -15.56 28.87
CA LYS A 220 3.74 -16.03 29.36
C LYS A 220 4.93 -15.16 28.91
N ARG A 221 4.68 -13.99 28.31
CA ARG A 221 5.69 -13.16 27.64
C ARG A 221 5.62 -11.70 28.10
N ASP A 222 6.74 -11.01 27.94
CA ASP A 222 6.84 -9.57 28.21
C ASP A 222 6.14 -8.77 27.10
N THR A 223 5.05 -8.10 27.44
CA THR A 223 4.21 -7.34 26.49
C THR A 223 4.86 -6.04 25.99
N THR A 224 5.98 -5.64 26.60
CA THR A 224 6.80 -4.51 26.12
C THR A 224 7.71 -4.92 24.96
N ALA A 225 8.10 -6.20 24.89
CA ALA A 225 8.98 -6.76 23.85
C ALA A 225 8.26 -7.71 22.88
N PHE A 226 7.03 -8.12 23.19
CA PHE A 226 6.25 -9.09 22.43
C PHE A 226 4.78 -8.72 22.31
N VAL A 227 4.15 -9.05 21.18
CA VAL A 227 2.70 -8.90 20.97
C VAL A 227 2.12 -10.05 20.11
N SER A 228 1.07 -10.69 20.62
CA SER A 228 0.21 -11.56 19.81
C SER A 228 -0.76 -10.70 19.01
N VAL A 229 -0.94 -11.01 17.73
CA VAL A 229 -1.81 -10.27 16.82
C VAL A 229 -2.86 -11.23 16.26
N VAL A 230 -4.13 -10.98 16.52
CA VAL A 230 -5.23 -11.71 15.85
C VAL A 230 -5.45 -11.11 14.48
N VAL A 231 -5.45 -11.95 13.44
CA VAL A 231 -5.74 -11.55 12.07
C VAL A 231 -6.98 -12.27 11.56
N LEU A 232 -8.04 -11.52 11.23
CA LEU A 232 -9.23 -12.06 10.58
C LEU A 232 -9.17 -11.76 9.08
N ASP A 233 -8.86 -12.77 8.28
CA ASP A 233 -8.86 -12.68 6.82
C ASP A 233 -10.28 -12.87 6.27
N GLU A 234 -10.66 -12.09 5.24
CA GLU A 234 -12.00 -12.07 4.65
C GLU A 234 -13.14 -11.75 5.64
N VAL A 235 -12.90 -10.84 6.60
CA VAL A 235 -13.88 -10.50 7.65
C VAL A 235 -15.23 -10.01 7.10
N GLY A 236 -15.28 -9.46 5.88
CA GLY A 236 -16.54 -9.09 5.21
C GLY A 236 -17.46 -10.26 4.90
N LEU A 237 -16.94 -11.48 4.75
CA LEU A 237 -17.77 -12.68 4.58
C LEU A 237 -18.50 -13.04 5.88
N ALA A 238 -17.86 -12.81 7.03
CA ALA A 238 -18.44 -13.06 8.33
C ALA A 238 -19.54 -12.06 8.69
N GLU A 239 -19.55 -10.87 8.09
CA GLU A 239 -20.63 -9.89 8.27
C GLU A 239 -21.96 -10.40 7.70
N ALA A 240 -21.92 -11.11 6.57
CA ALA A 240 -23.11 -11.69 5.94
C ALA A 240 -23.58 -12.99 6.63
N SER A 241 -22.87 -13.46 7.66
CA SER A 241 -23.20 -14.72 8.33
C SER A 241 -24.46 -14.61 9.20
N PRO A 242 -25.37 -15.60 9.16
CA PRO A 242 -26.57 -15.61 10.02
C PRO A 242 -26.22 -15.75 11.51
N TYR A 243 -25.01 -16.21 11.85
CA TYR A 243 -24.57 -16.42 13.23
C TYR A 243 -24.03 -15.15 13.91
N LEU A 244 -23.97 -14.02 13.18
CA LEU A 244 -23.51 -12.72 13.69
C LEU A 244 -22.15 -12.76 14.43
N PRO A 245 -21.12 -13.39 13.85
CA PRO A 245 -19.83 -13.63 14.52
C PRO A 245 -19.16 -12.34 14.99
N LEU A 246 -19.29 -11.24 14.24
CA LEU A 246 -18.66 -9.96 14.56
C LEU A 246 -19.19 -9.31 15.84
N LYS A 247 -20.33 -9.75 16.39
CA LYS A 247 -20.79 -9.28 17.72
C LYS A 247 -19.80 -9.65 18.83
N ALA A 248 -19.12 -10.80 18.72
CA ALA A 248 -18.12 -11.21 19.69
C ALA A 248 -16.87 -10.30 19.69
N LEU A 249 -16.60 -9.60 18.58
CA LEU A 249 -15.45 -8.68 18.50
C LEU A 249 -15.59 -7.46 19.39
N HIS A 250 -16.81 -7.02 19.70
CA HIS A 250 -17.03 -5.76 20.40
C HIS A 250 -16.31 -5.68 21.76
N PRO A 251 -16.53 -6.60 22.71
CA PRO A 251 -15.81 -6.58 23.99
C PRO A 251 -14.31 -6.87 23.79
N LEU A 252 -13.98 -7.81 22.90
CA LEU A 252 -12.59 -8.19 22.61
C LEU A 252 -11.72 -7.01 22.15
N LEU A 253 -12.32 -6.05 21.44
CA LEU A 253 -11.64 -4.84 20.97
C LEU A 253 -11.72 -3.66 21.97
N GLU A 254 -12.81 -3.53 22.74
CA GLU A 254 -13.02 -2.41 23.67
C GLU A 254 -12.27 -2.56 25.00
N ASP A 255 -12.40 -3.71 25.65
CA ASP A 255 -11.80 -3.97 26.96
C ASP A 255 -10.84 -5.17 26.99
N GLY A 256 -10.76 -5.93 25.88
CA GLY A 256 -9.89 -7.10 25.76
C GLY A 256 -10.49 -8.36 26.37
N THR A 257 -11.74 -8.32 26.82
CA THR A 257 -12.45 -9.44 27.46
C THR A 257 -13.41 -10.10 26.47
N ASP A 258 -13.92 -11.27 26.85
CA ASP A 258 -14.98 -11.96 26.09
C ASP A 258 -16.38 -11.37 26.36
N GLY A 259 -16.47 -10.27 27.12
CA GLY A 259 -17.73 -9.61 27.48
C GLY A 259 -18.51 -10.31 28.60
N SER A 260 -17.93 -11.34 29.23
CA SER A 260 -18.54 -12.07 30.35
C SER A 260 -18.15 -11.54 31.74
N GLY A 261 -17.18 -10.61 31.82
CA GLY A 261 -16.65 -10.05 33.06
C GLY A 261 -17.41 -8.83 33.59
N SER A 262 -17.21 -8.51 34.88
CA SER A 262 -17.60 -7.22 35.47
C SER A 262 -16.70 -6.09 34.98
N ASP A 263 -17.14 -4.83 35.06
CA ASP A 263 -16.39 -3.62 34.63
C ASP A 263 -14.96 -3.52 35.21
N ASP A 264 -14.67 -4.22 36.32
CA ASP A 264 -13.37 -4.26 36.98
C ASP A 264 -12.34 -5.21 36.31
N GLN A 265 -12.71 -5.96 35.26
CA GLN A 265 -11.82 -6.92 34.58
C GLN A 265 -11.20 -6.38 33.28
N ARG A 266 -11.30 -5.07 33.02
CA ARG A 266 -10.75 -4.45 31.81
C ARG A 266 -9.25 -4.66 31.70
N ILE A 267 -8.80 -5.19 30.56
CA ILE A 267 -7.40 -5.39 30.29
C ILE A 267 -6.80 -4.05 29.86
N ALA A 268 -5.70 -3.64 30.52
CA ALA A 268 -4.95 -2.45 30.13
C ALA A 268 -4.44 -2.58 28.68
N ARG A 269 -4.43 -1.49 27.91
CA ARG A 269 -4.20 -1.52 26.45
C ARG A 269 -2.90 -2.25 26.10
N GLU A 270 -1.83 -2.00 26.84
CA GLU A 270 -0.51 -2.60 26.70
C GLU A 270 -0.45 -4.12 26.96
N LYS A 271 -1.48 -4.69 27.59
CA LYS A 271 -1.59 -6.14 27.85
C LYS A 271 -2.54 -6.85 26.88
N ARG A 272 -3.25 -6.11 26.02
CA ARG A 272 -4.18 -6.71 25.04
C ARG A 272 -3.43 -7.39 23.91
N VAL A 273 -4.11 -8.26 23.19
CA VAL A 273 -3.67 -8.71 21.87
C VAL A 273 -3.92 -7.59 20.86
N ALA A 274 -3.08 -7.46 19.84
CA ALA A 274 -3.35 -6.59 18.71
C ALA A 274 -4.35 -7.26 17.75
N PHE A 275 -5.01 -6.47 16.90
CA PHE A 275 -6.03 -6.97 15.98
C PHE A 275 -5.92 -6.33 14.60
N ILE A 276 -6.02 -7.16 13.56
CA ILE A 276 -6.11 -6.75 12.15
C ILE A 276 -7.25 -7.51 11.47
N GLY A 277 -8.25 -6.80 10.96
CA GLY A 277 -9.26 -7.34 10.06
C GLY A 277 -8.91 -7.01 8.61
N ILE A 278 -8.87 -8.00 7.73
CA ILE A 278 -8.63 -7.81 6.29
C ILE A 278 -9.91 -8.21 5.53
N SER A 279 -10.40 -7.34 4.65
CA SER A 279 -11.59 -7.63 3.84
C SER A 279 -11.43 -7.15 2.40
N ASN A 280 -11.96 -7.94 1.47
CA ASN A 280 -12.17 -7.46 0.09
C ASN A 280 -13.51 -6.74 -0.09
N TRP A 281 -14.46 -6.99 0.80
CA TRP A 281 -15.80 -6.41 0.79
C TRP A 281 -15.93 -5.28 1.79
N ALA A 282 -16.77 -4.29 1.48
CA ALA A 282 -17.12 -3.25 2.42
C ALA A 282 -17.62 -3.84 3.75
N LEU A 283 -17.26 -3.19 4.85
CA LEU A 283 -17.72 -3.52 6.19
C LEU A 283 -18.60 -2.40 6.71
N ASP A 284 -19.62 -2.73 7.49
CA ASP A 284 -20.43 -1.73 8.20
C ASP A 284 -19.58 -0.96 9.23
N PRO A 285 -19.31 0.34 9.01
CA PRO A 285 -18.47 1.14 9.89
C PRO A 285 -19.06 1.31 11.29
N ALA A 286 -20.38 1.18 11.47
CA ALA A 286 -20.99 1.22 12.80
C ALA A 286 -20.43 0.11 13.73
N LYS A 287 -20.08 -1.05 13.16
CA LYS A 287 -19.47 -2.19 13.86
C LYS A 287 -17.96 -2.01 14.05
N MET A 288 -17.34 -1.16 13.22
CA MET A 288 -15.88 -0.95 13.18
C MET A 288 -15.41 0.34 13.87
N ASN A 289 -16.33 1.11 14.46
CA ASN A 289 -16.05 2.29 15.28
C ASN A 289 -15.10 2.06 16.48
N ARG A 290 -14.81 0.79 16.80
CA ARG A 290 -13.85 0.37 17.84
C ARG A 290 -12.39 0.39 17.34
N GLY A 291 -12.18 0.57 16.04
CA GLY A 291 -10.88 0.54 15.38
C GLY A 291 -10.71 1.62 14.32
N ILE A 292 -9.56 1.62 13.68
CA ILE A 292 -9.26 2.42 12.50
C ILE A 292 -9.64 1.59 11.28
N MET A 293 -10.43 2.16 10.37
CA MET A 293 -10.77 1.54 9.10
C MET A 293 -10.06 2.28 7.97
N VAL A 294 -9.28 1.55 7.18
CA VAL A 294 -8.63 2.04 5.97
C VAL A 294 -9.37 1.47 4.77
N THR A 295 -10.00 2.35 4.02
CA THR A 295 -10.66 1.99 2.76
C THR A 295 -9.75 2.33 1.58
N ARG A 296 -9.49 1.35 0.71
CA ARG A 296 -8.68 1.54 -0.49
C ARG A 296 -9.55 1.97 -1.67
N THR A 297 -9.21 3.11 -2.25
CA THR A 297 -9.72 3.54 -3.54
C THR A 297 -9.03 2.77 -4.66
N GLU A 298 -9.62 2.79 -5.85
CA GLU A 298 -8.96 2.26 -7.04
C GLU A 298 -7.72 3.11 -7.37
N PRO A 299 -6.61 2.48 -7.81
CA PRO A 299 -5.42 3.21 -8.20
C PRO A 299 -5.67 4.05 -9.45
N SER A 300 -5.07 5.23 -9.48
CA SER A 300 -5.02 6.07 -10.68
C SER A 300 -4.08 5.48 -11.73
N ILE A 301 -4.12 6.01 -12.95
CA ILE A 301 -3.16 5.65 -14.02
C ILE A 301 -1.72 5.89 -13.55
N GLN A 302 -1.50 6.97 -12.80
CA GLN A 302 -0.18 7.30 -12.24
C GLN A 302 0.25 6.25 -11.19
N ASP A 303 -0.65 5.83 -10.29
CA ASP A 303 -0.35 4.79 -9.29
C ASP A 303 -0.03 3.43 -9.94
N LEU A 304 -0.73 3.09 -11.03
CA LEU A 304 -0.49 1.89 -11.82
C LEU A 304 0.88 1.95 -12.51
N LYS A 305 1.23 3.10 -13.09
CA LYS A 305 2.54 3.34 -13.68
C LYS A 305 3.66 3.22 -12.64
N GLU A 306 3.51 3.86 -11.49
CA GLU A 306 4.48 3.75 -10.39
C GLU A 306 4.61 2.32 -9.87
N SER A 307 3.51 1.57 -9.82
CA SER A 307 3.54 0.14 -9.49
C SER A 307 4.30 -0.67 -10.55
N ALA A 308 4.11 -0.37 -11.84
CA ALA A 308 4.83 -1.05 -12.91
C ALA A 308 6.34 -0.77 -12.87
N ILE A 309 6.72 0.49 -12.65
CA ILE A 309 8.13 0.88 -12.41
C ILE A 309 8.68 0.13 -11.20
N GLY A 310 7.94 0.10 -10.09
CA GLY A 310 8.32 -0.58 -8.86
C GLY A 310 8.59 -2.07 -9.06
N ILE A 311 7.72 -2.78 -9.79
CA ILE A 311 7.91 -4.19 -10.15
C ILE A 311 9.21 -4.39 -10.95
N CYS A 312 9.52 -3.47 -11.86
CA CYS A 312 10.67 -3.57 -12.76
C CYS A 312 11.96 -2.94 -12.20
N SER A 313 12.00 -2.55 -10.92
CA SER A 313 13.09 -1.76 -10.34
C SER A 313 14.04 -2.55 -9.44
N ASP A 314 13.95 -3.89 -9.44
CA ASP A 314 14.77 -4.78 -8.61
C ASP A 314 16.27 -4.58 -8.81
N LYS A 315 16.72 -4.34 -10.05
CA LYS A 315 18.13 -4.06 -10.38
C LYS A 315 18.50 -2.58 -10.27
N GLY A 316 17.63 -1.77 -9.66
CA GLY A 316 17.78 -0.32 -9.52
C GLY A 316 17.31 0.47 -10.74
N SER A 317 17.40 1.79 -10.64
CA SER A 317 16.93 2.74 -11.68
C SER A 317 17.68 2.65 -13.01
N ASN A 318 18.86 2.02 -13.02
CA ASN A 318 19.67 1.83 -14.22
C ASN A 318 19.38 0.54 -14.96
N ASP A 319 18.36 -0.23 -14.54
CA ASP A 319 17.97 -1.45 -15.24
C ASP A 319 17.63 -1.16 -16.71
N PRO A 320 18.37 -1.73 -17.68
CA PRO A 320 18.07 -1.52 -19.10
C PRO A 320 16.69 -2.07 -19.49
N VAL A 321 16.19 -3.10 -18.82
CA VAL A 321 14.84 -3.66 -19.03
C VAL A 321 13.78 -2.63 -18.63
N LEU A 322 13.96 -1.98 -17.48
CA LEU A 322 13.04 -0.92 -17.02
C LEU A 322 12.98 0.23 -18.02
N LYS A 323 14.14 0.69 -18.52
CA LYS A 323 14.18 1.77 -19.54
C LYS A 323 13.41 1.40 -20.80
N ARG A 324 13.55 0.16 -21.26
CA ARG A 324 12.81 -0.36 -22.43
C ARG A 324 11.32 -0.46 -22.18
N LEU A 325 10.88 -0.83 -20.98
CA LEU A 325 9.46 -1.03 -20.67
C LEU A 325 8.73 0.23 -20.22
N ASN A 326 9.45 1.23 -19.71
CA ASN A 326 8.87 2.47 -19.21
C ASN A 326 8.04 3.22 -20.27
N THR A 327 8.38 3.04 -21.55
CA THR A 327 7.62 3.60 -22.68
C THR A 327 6.22 3.02 -22.82
N TYR A 328 5.91 1.86 -22.20
CA TYR A 328 4.60 1.20 -22.30
C TYR A 328 3.70 1.41 -21.10
N PHE A 329 4.25 1.79 -19.94
CA PHE A 329 3.51 1.71 -18.68
C PHE A 329 2.29 2.64 -18.65
N THR A 330 2.36 3.78 -19.33
CA THR A 330 1.23 4.73 -19.38
C THR A 330 0.09 4.16 -20.22
N GLU A 331 0.37 3.58 -21.39
CA GLU A 331 -0.63 2.94 -22.24
C GLU A 331 -1.21 1.68 -21.59
N LEU A 332 -0.36 0.82 -21.01
CA LEU A 332 -0.80 -0.39 -20.31
C LEU A 332 -1.71 -0.05 -19.12
N ALA A 333 -1.36 0.97 -18.33
CA ALA A 333 -2.19 1.43 -17.21
C ALA A 333 -3.54 1.99 -17.68
N SER A 334 -3.52 2.78 -18.76
CA SER A 334 -4.74 3.37 -19.35
C SER A 334 -5.67 2.30 -19.93
N ALA A 335 -5.11 1.31 -20.62
CA ALA A 335 -5.85 0.18 -21.17
C ALA A 335 -6.47 -0.68 -20.08
N TYR A 336 -5.71 -1.01 -19.04
CA TYR A 336 -6.23 -1.73 -17.87
C TYR A 336 -7.37 -0.94 -17.21
N LYS A 337 -7.21 0.37 -17.01
CA LYS A 337 -8.26 1.20 -16.42
C LYS A 337 -9.53 1.19 -17.28
N SER A 338 -9.39 1.29 -18.61
CA SER A 338 -10.51 1.18 -19.53
C SER A 338 -11.22 -0.17 -19.44
N ILE A 339 -10.49 -1.27 -19.25
CA ILE A 339 -11.09 -2.60 -19.03
C ILE A 339 -11.88 -2.62 -17.72
N CYS A 340 -11.31 -2.08 -16.64
CA CYS A 340 -11.97 -1.99 -15.34
C CYS A 340 -13.26 -1.17 -15.38
N ASP A 341 -13.28 -0.08 -16.15
CA ASP A 341 -14.46 0.78 -16.27
C ASP A 341 -15.57 0.15 -17.14
N LEU A 342 -15.21 -0.74 -18.07
CA LEU A 342 -16.15 -1.38 -19.01
C LEU A 342 -16.72 -2.70 -18.49
N GLN A 343 -15.99 -3.43 -17.64
CA GLN A 343 -16.45 -4.72 -17.14
C GLN A 343 -17.66 -4.54 -16.21
N LYS A 344 -18.78 -5.21 -16.51
CA LYS A 344 -19.99 -5.16 -15.66
C LYS A 344 -19.82 -5.95 -14.36
N ARG A 345 -19.02 -7.03 -14.44
CA ARG A 345 -18.58 -7.83 -13.32
C ARG A 345 -17.07 -7.66 -13.20
N GLU A 346 -16.58 -7.51 -11.98
CA GLU A 346 -15.14 -7.52 -11.72
C GLU A 346 -14.57 -8.90 -12.03
N PHE A 347 -14.10 -9.08 -13.27
CA PHE A 347 -13.44 -10.28 -13.73
C PHE A 347 -11.92 -10.08 -13.73
N PHE A 348 -11.45 -8.97 -14.30
CA PHE A 348 -10.05 -8.57 -14.27
C PHE A 348 -9.77 -7.64 -13.10
N GLY A 349 -8.63 -7.84 -12.45
CA GLY A 349 -8.19 -7.05 -11.31
C GLY A 349 -6.70 -6.75 -11.33
N LEU A 350 -6.22 -6.14 -10.23
CA LEU A 350 -4.84 -5.66 -10.14
C LEU A 350 -3.80 -6.76 -10.26
N ARG A 351 -4.15 -8.00 -9.89
CA ARG A 351 -3.25 -9.16 -10.01
C ARG A 351 -2.95 -9.48 -11.47
N ASP A 352 -3.90 -9.31 -12.37
CA ASP A 352 -3.72 -9.56 -13.80
C ASP A 352 -2.79 -8.49 -14.41
N PHE A 353 -2.98 -7.23 -14.01
CA PHE A 353 -2.09 -6.14 -14.39
C PHE A 353 -0.66 -6.37 -13.89
N TYR A 354 -0.47 -6.73 -12.61
CA TYR A 354 0.86 -7.01 -12.08
C TYR A 354 1.53 -8.22 -12.75
N SER A 355 0.74 -9.26 -13.07
CA SER A 355 1.23 -10.45 -13.77
C SER A 355 1.65 -10.13 -15.21
N LEU A 356 0.91 -9.24 -15.89
CA LEU A 356 1.30 -8.70 -17.19
C LEU A 356 2.66 -7.99 -17.11
N ILE A 357 2.85 -7.06 -16.17
CA ILE A 357 4.12 -6.33 -16.03
C ILE A 357 5.29 -7.30 -15.76
N LYS A 358 5.11 -8.27 -14.85
CA LYS A 358 6.13 -9.29 -14.55
C LYS A 358 6.50 -10.12 -15.78
N MET A 359 5.50 -10.51 -16.58
CA MET A 359 5.74 -11.27 -17.80
C MET A 359 6.49 -10.44 -18.86
N LEU A 360 6.14 -9.17 -19.01
CA LEU A 360 6.83 -8.26 -19.93
C LEU A 360 8.29 -8.02 -19.50
N TYR A 361 8.53 -7.85 -18.19
CA TYR A 361 9.89 -7.74 -17.63
C TYR A 361 10.73 -8.96 -18.00
N TRP A 362 10.23 -10.16 -17.66
CA TRP A 362 10.93 -11.42 -17.96
C TRP A 362 11.22 -11.58 -19.46
N MET A 363 10.25 -11.31 -20.34
CA MET A 363 10.48 -11.40 -21.78
C MET A 363 11.55 -10.42 -22.29
N SER A 364 11.51 -9.18 -21.81
CA SER A 364 12.44 -8.12 -22.24
C SER A 364 13.84 -8.35 -21.69
N GLU A 365 13.95 -9.01 -20.53
CA GLU A 365 15.20 -9.50 -19.98
C GLU A 365 15.80 -10.60 -20.86
N GLU A 366 15.03 -11.64 -21.17
CA GLU A 366 15.49 -12.77 -21.99
C GLU A 366 15.88 -12.37 -23.42
N THR A 367 15.11 -11.48 -24.06
CA THR A 367 15.44 -11.05 -25.42
C THR A 367 16.56 -10.01 -25.47
N GLY A 368 16.84 -9.33 -24.35
CA GLY A 368 17.72 -8.16 -24.32
C GLY A 368 17.24 -6.98 -25.17
N SER A 369 16.01 -7.02 -25.70
CA SER A 369 15.49 -6.09 -26.69
C SER A 369 14.13 -5.52 -26.30
N ILE A 370 13.67 -4.54 -27.06
CA ILE A 370 12.28 -4.08 -26.99
C ILE A 370 11.36 -5.22 -27.45
N LEU A 371 10.19 -5.33 -26.82
CA LEU A 371 9.21 -6.36 -27.12
C LEU A 371 8.53 -6.11 -28.46
N THR A 372 8.43 -7.16 -29.27
CA THR A 372 7.69 -7.15 -30.53
C THR A 372 6.19 -7.19 -30.28
N ARG A 373 5.39 -6.76 -31.27
CA ARG A 373 3.93 -6.83 -31.19
C ARG A 373 3.40 -8.23 -30.86
N PRO A 374 3.87 -9.33 -31.47
CA PRO A 374 3.43 -10.68 -31.10
C PRO A 374 3.72 -11.04 -29.64
N GLN A 375 4.83 -10.57 -29.07
CA GLN A 375 5.17 -10.79 -27.66
C GLN A 375 4.23 -10.01 -26.73
N LEU A 376 3.97 -8.74 -27.06
CA LEU A 376 2.99 -7.92 -26.34
C LEU A 376 1.59 -8.54 -26.38
N GLU A 377 1.13 -8.96 -27.57
CA GLU A 377 -0.16 -9.62 -27.73
C GLU A 377 -0.22 -10.94 -26.95
N HIS A 378 0.85 -11.74 -26.97
CA HIS A 378 0.92 -12.97 -26.21
C HIS A 378 0.81 -12.72 -24.70
N ALA A 379 1.54 -11.72 -24.19
CA ALA A 379 1.50 -11.36 -22.78
C ALA A 379 0.12 -10.84 -22.36
N VAL A 380 -0.51 -9.98 -23.18
CA VAL A 380 -1.88 -9.50 -22.95
C VAL A 380 -2.86 -10.67 -22.96
N ARG A 381 -2.85 -11.53 -23.98
CA ARG A 381 -3.78 -12.68 -24.05
C ARG A 381 -3.61 -13.63 -22.87
N ARG A 382 -2.39 -13.84 -22.38
CA ARG A 382 -2.17 -14.73 -21.23
C ARG A 382 -2.76 -14.18 -19.94
N ASN A 383 -2.66 -12.87 -19.70
CA ASN A 383 -3.10 -12.24 -18.45
C ASN A 383 -4.53 -11.69 -18.51
N PHE A 384 -5.02 -11.37 -19.70
CA PHE A 384 -6.35 -10.78 -19.93
C PHE A 384 -7.16 -11.64 -20.92
N SER A 385 -7.43 -12.89 -20.55
CA SER A 385 -8.31 -13.81 -21.28
C SER A 385 -9.36 -14.45 -20.38
N GLY A 386 -10.26 -15.26 -20.95
CA GLY A 386 -11.32 -15.94 -20.20
C GLY A 386 -12.60 -15.12 -20.02
N PHE A 387 -12.66 -13.93 -20.61
CA PHE A 387 -13.84 -13.08 -20.64
C PHE A 387 -14.19 -12.69 -22.06
N ASP A 388 -15.31 -13.21 -22.56
CA ASP A 388 -15.68 -13.12 -23.99
C ASP A 388 -16.38 -11.80 -24.38
N GLU A 389 -16.67 -10.91 -23.42
CA GLU A 389 -17.44 -9.69 -23.69
C GLU A 389 -16.64 -8.58 -24.39
N PHE A 390 -15.30 -8.63 -24.38
CA PHE A 390 -14.47 -7.61 -25.04
C PHE A 390 -13.13 -8.16 -25.55
N ASP A 391 -12.70 -7.66 -26.71
CA ASP A 391 -11.36 -7.92 -27.25
C ASP A 391 -10.32 -7.11 -26.43
N THR A 392 -9.70 -7.79 -25.46
CA THR A 392 -8.68 -7.20 -24.58
C THR A 392 -7.46 -6.74 -25.37
N VAL A 393 -7.05 -7.46 -26.42
CA VAL A 393 -5.91 -7.09 -27.27
C VAL A 393 -6.19 -5.78 -28.00
N ALA A 394 -7.40 -5.60 -28.51
CA ALA A 394 -7.81 -4.33 -29.11
C ALA A 394 -7.82 -3.18 -28.08
N LYS A 395 -8.22 -3.45 -26.83
CA LYS A 395 -8.28 -2.44 -25.75
C LYS A 395 -6.91 -2.01 -25.23
N PHE A 396 -5.93 -2.90 -25.25
CA PHE A 396 -4.53 -2.53 -25.04
C PHE A 396 -3.97 -1.68 -26.19
N GLN A 397 -4.79 -1.32 -27.19
CA GLN A 397 -4.49 -0.37 -28.27
C GLN A 397 -3.06 -0.53 -28.80
N LEU A 398 -2.61 -1.76 -29.00
CA LEU A 398 -1.36 -2.07 -29.71
C LEU A 398 -1.39 -1.57 -31.18
N GLN A 399 -2.45 -0.86 -31.58
CA GLN A 399 -2.73 -0.31 -32.89
C GLN A 399 -1.96 0.99 -33.22
N GLU A 400 -1.26 1.62 -32.28
CA GLU A 400 -0.44 2.83 -32.55
C GLU A 400 1.06 2.55 -32.82
N LEU A 401 1.45 1.29 -33.06
CA LEU A 401 2.71 0.96 -33.75
C LEU A 401 2.59 1.15 -35.28
N LYS A 402 1.89 2.21 -35.71
CA LYS A 402 1.32 2.33 -37.06
C LYS A 402 2.32 2.58 -38.19
N ASN A 403 3.57 2.92 -37.90
CA ASN A 403 4.57 3.17 -38.96
C ASN A 403 5.83 2.32 -38.81
N ASN A 404 5.66 1.00 -38.80
CA ASN A 404 6.72 0.09 -39.25
C ASN A 404 6.83 0.17 -40.78
N GLU A 405 7.47 1.22 -41.31
CA GLU A 405 7.96 1.15 -42.68
C GLU A 405 9.07 0.09 -42.73
N LEU A 406 8.76 -1.06 -43.34
CA LEU A 406 9.76 -2.03 -43.75
C LEU A 406 10.68 -1.39 -44.78
N LYS A 407 11.91 -1.04 -44.38
CA LYS A 407 12.99 -0.73 -45.31
C LYS A 407 14.01 -1.84 -45.28
N ILE A 408 14.25 -2.44 -46.46
CA ILE A 408 15.36 -3.35 -46.69
C ILE A 408 16.57 -2.47 -46.99
N VAL A 409 17.56 -2.47 -46.10
CA VAL A 409 18.83 -1.78 -46.35
C VAL A 409 19.72 -2.73 -47.16
N GLN A 410 19.86 -2.47 -48.45
CA GLN A 410 20.49 -3.39 -49.41
C GLN A 410 22.03 -3.26 -49.53
N ASN A 411 22.66 -2.32 -48.82
CA ASN A 411 24.07 -1.98 -49.05
C ASN A 411 25.09 -2.69 -48.12
N PHE A 412 24.75 -3.86 -47.57
CA PHE A 412 25.63 -4.58 -46.64
C PHE A 412 25.78 -6.07 -47.01
N PRO A 413 26.87 -6.74 -46.58
CA PRO A 413 27.02 -8.20 -46.74
C PRO A 413 25.89 -9.00 -46.05
N CYS A 414 25.22 -8.39 -45.08
CA CYS A 414 24.07 -8.92 -44.37
C CYS A 414 22.84 -8.05 -44.68
N GLN A 415 21.73 -8.67 -45.10
CA GLN A 415 20.46 -7.94 -45.18
C GLN A 415 19.98 -7.61 -43.76
N PHE A 416 19.49 -6.38 -43.54
CA PHE A 416 18.89 -5.98 -42.28
C PHE A 416 17.42 -5.62 -42.46
N LYS A 417 16.59 -6.01 -41.50
CA LYS A 417 15.19 -5.61 -41.41
C LYS A 417 15.06 -4.47 -40.40
N GLN A 418 14.66 -3.30 -40.88
CA GLN A 418 14.46 -2.13 -40.04
C GLN A 418 13.02 -2.04 -39.54
N PHE A 419 12.86 -1.84 -38.24
CA PHE A 419 11.60 -1.52 -37.58
C PHE A 419 11.75 -0.15 -36.92
N LYS A 420 10.73 0.70 -37.04
CA LYS A 420 10.80 2.08 -36.58
C LYS A 420 9.66 2.37 -35.59
N ASN A 421 10.01 2.84 -34.40
CA ASN A 421 9.10 3.47 -33.45
C ASN A 421 9.58 4.91 -33.17
N LYS A 422 8.72 5.78 -32.62
CA LYS A 422 8.98 7.22 -32.33
C LYS A 422 10.22 7.50 -31.46
N ASP A 423 10.80 6.48 -30.84
CA ASP A 423 11.95 6.60 -29.95
C ASP A 423 13.11 5.65 -30.31
N VAL A 424 12.87 4.61 -31.11
CA VAL A 424 13.85 3.51 -31.32
C VAL A 424 13.76 2.89 -32.72
N VAL A 425 14.92 2.67 -33.33
CA VAL A 425 15.14 1.88 -34.54
C VAL A 425 15.63 0.48 -34.15
N VAL A 426 14.94 -0.58 -34.58
CA VAL A 426 15.42 -1.96 -34.39
C VAL A 426 15.86 -2.54 -35.72
N LEU A 427 17.08 -3.07 -35.77
CA LEU A 427 17.66 -3.77 -36.91
C LEU A 427 17.77 -5.25 -36.60
N GLN A 428 17.18 -6.10 -37.44
CA GLN A 428 17.35 -7.54 -37.38
C GLN A 428 18.30 -8.00 -38.50
N CYS A 429 19.39 -8.67 -38.15
CA CYS A 429 20.30 -9.29 -39.12
C CYS A 429 19.67 -10.55 -39.72
N PHE A 430 19.58 -10.65 -41.05
CA PHE A 430 19.03 -11.83 -41.73
C PHE A 430 19.88 -13.09 -41.54
N LEU A 431 21.20 -12.95 -41.42
CA LEU A 431 22.12 -14.10 -41.34
C LEU A 431 22.18 -14.71 -39.94
N THR A 432 22.10 -13.88 -38.89
CA THR A 432 22.25 -14.34 -37.50
C THR A 432 20.95 -14.34 -36.72
N GLY A 433 19.90 -13.70 -37.24
CA GLY A 433 18.63 -13.50 -36.54
C GLY A 433 18.70 -12.53 -35.35
N GLN A 434 19.86 -11.96 -35.06
CA GLN A 434 20.08 -11.07 -33.92
C GLN A 434 19.47 -9.68 -34.15
N PHE A 435 18.99 -9.08 -33.07
CA PHE A 435 18.37 -7.76 -33.05
C PHE A 435 19.31 -6.73 -32.42
N VAL A 436 19.38 -5.54 -33.02
CA VAL A 436 20.10 -4.37 -32.49
C VAL A 436 19.12 -3.22 -32.42
N SER A 437 18.90 -2.66 -31.22
CA SER A 437 18.03 -1.49 -31.01
C SER A 437 18.84 -0.23 -30.78
N ILE A 438 18.47 0.87 -31.43
CA ILE A 438 19.19 2.14 -31.44
C ILE A 438 18.21 3.28 -31.19
N ASN A 439 18.57 4.28 -30.39
CA ASN A 439 17.72 5.45 -30.15
C ASN A 439 17.57 6.27 -31.45
N GLU A 440 16.39 6.86 -31.72
CA GLU A 440 16.14 7.55 -33.01
C GLU A 440 17.11 8.73 -33.28
N ASN A 441 17.71 9.29 -32.22
CA ASN A 441 18.66 10.40 -32.29
C ASN A 441 20.14 9.99 -32.49
N ASP A 442 20.48 8.70 -32.40
CA ASP A 442 21.86 8.25 -32.58
C ASP A 442 22.15 8.03 -34.08
N GLN A 443 23.16 8.73 -34.62
CA GLN A 443 23.64 8.45 -35.98
C GLN A 443 24.34 7.09 -36.00
N VAL A 444 23.81 6.17 -36.80
CA VAL A 444 24.41 4.85 -36.98
C VAL A 444 25.51 4.94 -38.03
N VAL A 445 26.75 5.07 -37.59
CA VAL A 445 27.93 4.96 -38.47
C VAL A 445 28.39 3.51 -38.45
N PHE A 446 28.10 2.78 -39.52
CA PHE A 446 28.60 1.42 -39.71
C PHE A 446 30.02 1.49 -40.29
N THR A 447 31.03 1.17 -39.48
CA THR A 447 32.42 1.04 -39.95
C THR A 447 32.69 -0.41 -40.38
N THR A 448 33.12 -0.59 -41.62
CA THR A 448 33.71 -1.84 -42.09
C THR A 448 35.16 -1.86 -41.65
N ASN A 449 35.49 -2.62 -40.60
CA ASN A 449 36.88 -3.00 -40.37
C ASN A 449 37.24 -4.04 -41.43
N HIS A 450 38.03 -3.61 -42.42
CA HIS A 450 38.67 -4.51 -43.38
C HIS A 450 39.76 -5.35 -42.72
#